data_AF-A0A2D7FQX0-F1
#
_entry.id   AF-A0A2D7FQX0-F1
#
_cell.length_a   1.000
_cell.length_b   1.000
_cell.length_c   1.000
_cell.angle_alpha   90.00
_cell.angle_beta   90.00
_cell.angle_gamma   90.00
#
_symmetry.space_group_name_H-M   'P 1'
#
loop_
_entity.id
_entity.type
_entity.pdbx_description
1 polymer ?
#
loop_
_entity_poly.entity_id
_entity_poly.type
_entity_poly.pdbx_seq_one_letter_code
_entity_poly.pdbx_strand_id
1 'polypeptide(L)'
;MVLANTSRQVKFHCFTDTRDGLDDDIAVLPIPEVKVDAAGIFKRETAFFSKNLGGLDGQRVFYFDLDVLVVNGLDDLFAYPKDDDFYIIDDWASKGHSVGQGSCFSWVVGDRYNDITTDYEENKAQIDKKYGSASQEYLSDKIIAKQGALKFWPEGWFRSFRFHCLP
;
A
#
# COMPACT_ATOMS: atom_id res chain seq x y z
N MET A 1 -16.50 -11.94 3.45
CA MET A 1 -16.78 -10.49 3.46
C MET A 1 -15.93 -9.82 4.54
N VAL A 2 -15.24 -8.74 4.22
CA VAL A 2 -14.38 -7.99 5.16
C VAL A 2 -15.19 -7.50 6.38
N LEU A 3 -16.41 -6.99 6.16
CA LEU A 3 -17.30 -6.52 7.21
C LEU A 3 -17.70 -7.58 8.25
N ALA A 4 -17.66 -8.87 7.88
CA ALA A 4 -17.93 -9.95 8.83
C ALA A 4 -16.73 -10.27 9.74
N ASN A 5 -15.55 -9.72 9.46
CA ASN A 5 -14.30 -10.00 10.15
C ASN A 5 -13.81 -8.80 10.99
N THR A 6 -14.63 -7.79 11.23
CA THR A 6 -14.27 -6.66 12.07
C THR A 6 -15.47 -6.14 12.84
N SER A 7 -15.24 -5.70 14.09
CA SER A 7 -16.25 -4.98 14.87
C SER A 7 -16.24 -3.47 14.58
N ARG A 8 -15.26 -2.98 13.80
CA ARG A 8 -15.08 -1.57 13.49
C ARG A 8 -15.95 -1.16 12.31
N GLN A 9 -16.37 0.11 12.33
CA GLN A 9 -16.93 0.73 11.15
C GLN A 9 -15.80 1.04 10.16
N VAL A 10 -15.85 0.43 8.99
CA VAL A 10 -14.89 0.63 7.90
C VAL A 10 -15.56 1.28 6.71
N LYS A 11 -14.81 2.12 5.98
CA LYS A 11 -15.24 2.73 4.71
C LYS A 11 -14.33 2.23 3.61
N PHE A 12 -14.90 1.61 2.59
CA PHE A 12 -14.16 1.15 1.43
C PHE A 12 -14.01 2.29 0.42
N HIS A 13 -12.78 2.49 -0.04
CA HIS A 13 -12.47 3.38 -1.15
C HIS A 13 -11.89 2.52 -2.26
N CYS A 14 -12.51 2.56 -3.44
CA CYS A 14 -12.05 1.84 -4.61
C CYS A 14 -11.63 2.85 -5.68
N PHE A 15 -10.36 2.82 -6.04
CA PHE A 15 -9.80 3.65 -7.11
C PHE A 15 -9.98 2.91 -8.45
N THR A 16 -10.95 3.33 -9.25
CA THR A 16 -11.38 2.63 -10.47
C THR A 16 -12.09 3.58 -11.44
N ASP A 17 -12.11 3.20 -12.71
CA ASP A 17 -12.79 3.94 -13.79
C ASP A 17 -14.28 3.56 -13.92
N THR A 18 -14.74 2.54 -13.20
CA THR A 18 -16.14 2.06 -13.25
C THR A 18 -16.71 1.72 -11.88
N ARG A 19 -18.02 1.95 -11.71
CA ARG A 19 -18.81 1.55 -10.55
C ARG A 19 -19.53 0.21 -10.75
N ASP A 20 -19.54 -0.33 -11.97
CA ASP A 20 -20.37 -1.48 -12.31
C ASP A 20 -20.07 -2.70 -11.42
N GLY A 21 -21.11 -3.22 -10.77
CA GLY A 21 -21.01 -4.40 -9.90
C GLY A 21 -20.41 -4.16 -8.52
N LEU A 22 -20.13 -2.92 -8.13
CA LEU A 22 -19.71 -2.56 -6.77
C LEU A 22 -20.92 -2.27 -5.87
N ASP A 23 -20.81 -2.62 -4.58
CA ASP A 23 -21.80 -2.26 -3.58
C ASP A 23 -21.88 -0.74 -3.40
N ASP A 24 -23.09 -0.21 -3.14
CA ASP A 24 -23.35 1.23 -3.00
C ASP A 24 -22.56 1.89 -1.85
N ASP A 25 -22.17 1.10 -0.85
CA ASP A 25 -21.38 1.57 0.31
C ASP A 25 -19.88 1.74 -0.02
N ILE A 26 -19.44 1.39 -1.23
CA ILE A 26 -18.07 1.59 -1.70
C ILE A 26 -17.93 2.99 -2.29
N ALA A 27 -17.05 3.79 -1.70
CA ALA A 27 -16.66 5.09 -2.26
C ALA A 27 -15.78 4.87 -3.50
N VAL A 28 -16.39 5.01 -4.68
CA VAL A 28 -15.68 4.95 -5.97
C VAL A 28 -14.97 6.27 -6.24
N LEU A 29 -13.66 6.20 -6.42
CA LEU A 29 -12.77 7.33 -6.67
C LEU A 29 -12.01 7.12 -7.99
N PRO A 30 -11.64 8.20 -8.71
CA PRO A 30 -10.83 8.08 -9.91
C PRO A 30 -9.43 7.56 -9.56
N ILE A 31 -8.86 6.70 -10.40
CA ILE A 31 -7.49 6.20 -10.22
C ILE A 31 -6.53 7.40 -10.08
N PRO A 32 -5.68 7.46 -9.05
CA PRO A 32 -4.81 8.62 -8.87
C PRO A 32 -3.81 8.69 -10.03
N GLU A 33 -3.64 9.89 -10.55
CA GLU A 33 -2.78 10.12 -11.71
C GLU A 33 -1.33 10.33 -11.28
N VAL A 34 -0.42 9.89 -12.15
CA VAL A 34 1.00 10.21 -12.10
C VAL A 34 1.33 10.86 -13.44
N LYS A 35 2.01 12.00 -13.44
CA LYS A 35 2.24 12.82 -14.66
C LYS A 35 3.19 12.19 -15.69
N VAL A 36 3.69 11.00 -15.41
CA VAL A 36 4.61 10.27 -16.28
C VAL A 36 4.04 8.90 -16.61
N ASP A 37 4.48 8.32 -17.73
CA ASP A 37 4.05 6.99 -18.18
C ASP A 37 4.63 5.88 -17.30
N ALA A 38 4.01 5.69 -16.13
CA ALA A 38 4.37 4.67 -15.16
C ALA A 38 3.87 3.30 -15.63
N ALA A 39 4.78 2.34 -15.78
CA ALA A 39 4.43 1.00 -16.22
C ALA A 39 4.07 0.09 -15.04
N GLY A 40 3.00 -0.69 -15.21
CA GLY A 40 2.66 -1.81 -14.34
C GLY A 40 2.56 -1.42 -12.86
N ILE A 41 3.31 -2.16 -12.04
CA ILE A 41 3.21 -2.09 -10.58
C ILE A 41 3.66 -0.72 -10.06
N PHE A 42 4.71 -0.10 -10.62
CA PHE A 42 5.21 1.24 -10.22
C PHE A 42 4.13 2.33 -10.20
N LYS A 43 3.15 2.27 -11.11
CA LYS A 43 2.04 3.22 -11.12
C LYS A 43 1.29 3.17 -9.79
N ARG A 44 1.06 1.97 -9.27
CA ARG A 44 0.39 1.73 -7.99
C ARG A 44 1.21 2.22 -6.80
N GLU A 45 2.49 1.86 -6.69
CA GLU A 45 3.32 2.26 -5.53
C GLU A 45 3.60 3.76 -5.47
N THR A 46 3.35 4.51 -6.54
CA THR A 46 3.63 5.94 -6.58
C THR A 46 2.35 6.77 -6.54
N ALA A 47 1.26 6.32 -7.19
CA ALA A 47 0.02 7.09 -7.29
C ALA A 47 -0.68 7.33 -5.93
N PHE A 48 -0.61 6.37 -5.00
CA PHE A 48 -1.27 6.49 -3.68
C PHE A 48 -0.62 7.52 -2.74
N PHE A 49 0.55 8.03 -3.09
CA PHE A 49 1.21 9.08 -2.33
C PHE A 49 0.98 10.46 -2.94
N SER A 50 -0.01 10.60 -3.83
CA SER A 50 -0.38 11.91 -4.35
C SER A 50 -1.00 12.76 -3.24
N LYS A 51 -0.77 14.08 -3.32
CA LYS A 51 -1.37 15.04 -2.38
C LYS A 51 -2.89 14.93 -2.40
N ASN A 52 -3.53 14.92 -1.22
CA ASN A 52 -4.97 14.83 -1.08
C ASN A 52 -5.57 13.57 -1.71
N LEU A 53 -4.90 12.41 -1.55
CA LEU A 53 -5.37 11.12 -2.05
C LEU A 53 -6.83 10.89 -1.61
N GLY A 54 -7.77 11.00 -2.56
CA GLY A 54 -9.19 10.72 -2.32
C GLY A 54 -9.86 11.58 -1.24
N GLY A 55 -9.28 12.73 -0.85
CA GLY A 55 -9.80 13.51 0.29
C GLY A 55 -9.46 12.92 1.66
N LEU A 56 -8.46 12.03 1.74
CA LEU A 56 -8.13 11.26 2.95
C LEU A 56 -6.98 11.86 3.78
N ASP A 57 -6.51 13.07 3.48
CA ASP A 57 -5.43 13.74 4.22
C ASP A 57 -5.68 13.73 5.74
N GLY A 58 -4.66 13.34 6.50
CA GLY A 58 -4.70 13.19 7.96
C GLY A 58 -5.34 11.89 8.45
N GLN A 59 -5.86 11.03 7.56
CA GLN A 59 -6.46 9.75 7.94
C GLN A 59 -5.47 8.60 7.77
N ARG A 60 -5.46 7.67 8.72
CA ARG A 60 -4.80 6.37 8.55
C ARG A 60 -5.62 5.50 7.61
N VAL A 61 -4.98 5.02 6.55
CA VAL A 61 -5.59 4.13 5.55
C VAL A 61 -4.90 2.77 5.55
N PHE A 62 -5.61 1.75 5.06
CA PHE A 62 -5.10 0.39 4.88
C PHE A 62 -5.35 0.00 3.42
N TYR A 63 -4.28 -0.15 2.66
CA TYR A 63 -4.33 -0.63 1.30
C TYR A 63 -4.31 -2.16 1.29
N PHE A 64 -5.10 -2.77 0.40
CA PHE A 64 -5.10 -4.20 0.12
C PHE A 64 -5.11 -4.41 -1.40
N ASP A 65 -4.31 -5.35 -1.91
CA ASP A 65 -4.50 -5.86 -3.26
C ASP A 65 -5.86 -6.58 -3.40
N LEU A 66 -6.41 -6.59 -4.62
CA LEU A 66 -7.72 -7.19 -4.90
C LEU A 66 -7.74 -8.72 -4.77
N ASP A 67 -6.57 -9.37 -4.81
CA ASP A 67 -6.40 -10.82 -4.71
C ASP A 67 -6.06 -11.29 -3.28
N VAL A 68 -6.35 -10.47 -2.27
CA VAL A 68 -6.17 -10.83 -0.86
C VAL A 68 -7.42 -11.52 -0.30
N LEU A 69 -7.20 -12.63 0.42
CA LEU A 69 -8.24 -13.32 1.18
C LEU A 69 -8.13 -13.01 2.68
N VAL A 70 -9.21 -12.47 3.26
CA VAL A 70 -9.33 -12.28 4.71
C VAL A 70 -9.88 -13.55 5.36
N VAL A 71 -9.06 -14.19 6.19
CA VAL A 71 -9.39 -15.48 6.86
C VAL A 71 -9.56 -15.37 8.38
N ASN A 72 -9.18 -14.25 8.99
CA ASN A 72 -9.24 -14.00 10.42
C ASN A 72 -9.79 -12.58 10.69
N GLY A 73 -10.04 -12.28 11.97
CA GLY A 73 -10.44 -10.94 12.41
C GLY A 73 -9.40 -9.86 12.09
N LEU A 74 -9.87 -8.66 11.75
CA LEU A 74 -9.05 -7.51 11.33
C LEU A 74 -8.88 -6.44 12.42
N ASP A 75 -9.57 -6.58 13.57
CA ASP A 75 -9.56 -5.54 14.62
C ASP A 75 -8.16 -5.26 15.16
N ASP A 76 -7.34 -6.31 15.29
CA ASP A 76 -5.94 -6.21 15.69
C ASP A 76 -5.08 -5.55 14.62
N LEU A 77 -5.33 -5.86 13.34
CA LEU A 77 -4.66 -5.21 12.20
C LEU A 77 -4.86 -3.70 12.26
N PHE A 78 -6.10 -3.27 12.49
CA PHE A 78 -6.44 -1.85 12.59
C PHE A 78 -5.88 -1.18 13.85
N ALA A 79 -5.75 -1.92 14.96
CA ALA A 79 -5.23 -1.41 16.22
C ALA A 79 -3.69 -1.41 16.31
N TYR A 80 -3.00 -2.11 15.41
CA TYR A 80 -1.57 -2.35 15.51
C TYR A 80 -0.70 -1.10 15.36
N PRO A 81 -0.89 -0.24 14.34
CA PRO A 81 -0.11 0.99 14.21
C PRO A 81 -0.29 1.89 15.44
N LYS A 82 0.82 2.34 16.05
CA LYS A 82 0.80 3.16 17.28
C LYS A 82 1.23 4.60 17.08
N ASP A 83 1.66 4.93 15.88
CA ASP A 83 2.15 6.22 15.44
C ASP A 83 1.68 6.46 14.00
N ASP A 84 2.18 7.52 13.36
CA ASP A 84 1.82 7.91 12.00
C ASP A 84 2.76 7.29 10.93
N ASP A 85 3.55 6.28 11.30
CA ASP A 85 4.47 5.64 10.37
C ASP A 85 3.75 4.71 9.38
N PHE A 86 4.49 4.37 8.33
CA PHE A 86 4.20 3.40 7.30
C PHE A 86 4.52 1.99 7.79
N TYR A 87 3.53 1.09 7.66
CA TYR A 87 3.61 -0.33 8.01
C TYR A 87 3.37 -1.18 6.77
N ILE A 88 4.16 -2.23 6.58
CA ILE A 88 4.11 -3.10 5.38
C ILE A 88 4.38 -4.56 5.73
N ILE A 89 4.04 -5.48 4.83
CA ILE A 89 4.43 -6.89 4.95
C ILE A 89 5.94 -7.02 4.75
N ASP A 90 6.60 -7.88 5.52
CA ASP A 90 8.00 -8.24 5.29
C ASP A 90 8.11 -9.18 4.08
N ASP A 91 8.86 -8.79 3.04
CA ASP A 91 8.86 -9.53 1.78
C ASP A 91 9.60 -10.87 1.88
N TRP A 92 8.88 -11.96 1.66
CA TRP A 92 9.39 -13.33 1.75
C TRP A 92 10.41 -13.70 0.68
N ALA A 93 10.43 -12.99 -0.46
CA ALA A 93 11.36 -13.26 -1.55
C ALA A 93 12.70 -12.55 -1.34
N SER A 94 12.70 -11.43 -0.63
CA SER A 94 13.87 -10.63 -0.31
C SER A 94 14.71 -11.23 0.81
N LYS A 95 15.99 -10.84 0.88
CA LYS A 95 16.87 -11.19 1.99
C LYS A 95 16.93 -10.05 2.99
N GLY A 96 16.61 -10.34 4.24
CA GLY A 96 16.64 -9.36 5.33
C GLY A 96 15.38 -8.52 5.41
N HIS A 97 15.38 -7.53 6.29
CA HIS A 97 14.19 -6.73 6.65
C HIS A 97 14.22 -5.35 5.98
N SER A 98 14.55 -5.30 4.69
CA SER A 98 14.76 -4.06 3.93
C SER A 98 13.82 -3.86 2.75
N VAL A 99 13.00 -4.86 2.40
CA VAL A 99 12.02 -4.77 1.32
C VAL A 99 10.65 -5.16 1.85
N GLY A 100 9.67 -4.30 1.62
CA GLY A 100 8.28 -4.56 1.97
C GLY A 100 7.47 -5.10 0.81
N GLN A 101 6.57 -6.04 1.09
CA GLN A 101 5.63 -6.58 0.12
C GLN A 101 4.35 -5.73 0.09
N GLY A 102 4.00 -5.26 -1.11
CA GLY A 102 2.99 -4.22 -1.36
C GLY A 102 1.52 -4.67 -1.40
N SER A 103 1.19 -5.93 -1.09
CA SER A 103 -0.21 -6.40 -1.10
C SER A 103 -1.00 -5.95 0.13
N CYS A 104 -0.32 -5.53 1.20
CA CYS A 104 -0.95 -4.79 2.28
C CYS A 104 0.02 -3.81 2.93
N PHE A 105 -0.38 -2.54 3.01
CA PHE A 105 0.37 -1.53 3.75
C PHE A 105 -0.57 -0.47 4.34
N SER A 106 -0.11 0.22 5.38
CA SER A 106 -0.88 1.26 6.08
C SER A 106 -0.02 2.46 6.40
N TRP A 107 -0.58 3.64 6.21
CA TRP A 107 0.07 4.92 6.50
C TRP A 107 -0.98 5.97 6.82
N VAL A 108 -0.54 7.12 7.33
CA VAL A 108 -1.37 8.33 7.41
C VAL A 108 -1.17 9.12 6.13
N VAL A 109 -2.25 9.34 5.38
CA VAL A 109 -2.22 10.13 4.14
C VAL A 109 -1.82 11.56 4.49
N GLY A 110 -0.81 12.10 3.80
CA GLY A 110 -0.35 13.46 4.03
C GLY A 110 1.11 13.69 3.67
N ASP A 111 1.56 14.92 3.91
CA ASP A 111 2.80 15.49 3.37
C ASP A 111 4.06 14.67 3.64
N ARG A 112 4.09 13.88 4.71
CA ARG A 112 5.25 13.05 5.06
C ARG A 112 5.69 12.11 3.94
N TYR A 113 4.74 11.57 3.17
CA TYR A 113 5.01 10.61 2.10
C TYR A 113 4.68 11.14 0.70
N ASN A 114 4.13 12.36 0.60
CA ASN A 114 3.59 12.87 -0.66
C ASN A 114 4.66 13.09 -1.75
N ASP A 115 5.90 13.27 -1.34
CA ASP A 115 7.06 13.41 -2.22
C ASP A 115 7.45 12.12 -2.95
N ILE A 116 6.91 10.95 -2.58
CA ILE A 116 7.17 9.70 -3.30
C ILE A 116 6.62 9.80 -4.73
N THR A 117 5.41 10.34 -4.90
CA THR A 117 4.84 10.57 -6.23
C THR A 117 5.67 11.59 -7.00
N THR A 118 5.98 12.75 -6.41
CA THR A 118 6.69 13.81 -7.11
C THR A 118 8.11 13.42 -7.47
N ASP A 119 8.81 12.68 -6.61
CA ASP A 119 10.14 12.14 -6.89
C ASP A 119 10.11 11.18 -8.08
N TYR A 120 9.10 10.31 -8.18
CA TYR A 120 8.94 9.46 -9.35
C TYR A 120 8.63 10.26 -10.62
N GLU A 121 7.77 11.27 -10.53
CA GLU A 121 7.46 12.18 -11.66
C GLU A 121 8.71 12.91 -12.17
N GLU A 122 9.57 13.41 -11.27
CA GLU A 122 10.73 14.21 -11.61
C GLU A 122 11.95 13.37 -12.04
N ASN A 123 12.10 12.17 -11.47
CA ASN A 123 13.30 11.35 -11.61
C ASN A 123 13.05 9.97 -12.25
N LYS A 124 11.94 9.82 -12.99
CA LYS A 124 11.52 8.54 -13.58
C LYS A 124 12.65 7.78 -14.26
N ALA A 125 13.38 8.42 -15.18
CA ALA A 125 14.40 7.75 -15.97
C ALA A 125 15.52 7.17 -15.09
N GLN A 126 15.90 7.88 -14.03
CA GLN A 126 16.91 7.47 -13.06
C GLN A 126 16.39 6.36 -12.16
N ILE A 127 15.15 6.46 -11.70
CA ILE A 127 14.49 5.46 -10.84
C ILE A 127 14.28 4.17 -11.62
N ASP A 128 13.71 4.22 -12.83
CA ASP A 128 13.53 3.07 -13.71
C ASP A 128 14.89 2.41 -14.02
N LYS A 129 15.94 3.19 -14.24
CA LYS A 129 17.30 2.67 -14.44
C LYS A 129 17.85 1.98 -13.19
N LYS A 130 17.56 2.50 -11.99
CA LYS A 130 18.06 1.95 -10.72
C LYS A 130 17.32 0.69 -10.29
N TYR A 131 15.99 0.71 -10.35
CA TYR A 131 15.14 -0.34 -9.78
C TYR A 131 14.54 -1.28 -10.84
N GLY A 132 14.48 -0.88 -12.11
CA GLY A 132 13.90 -1.71 -13.16
C GLY A 132 12.44 -2.06 -12.88
N SER A 133 12.15 -3.33 -12.64
CA SER A 133 10.82 -3.82 -12.25
C SER A 133 10.62 -3.98 -10.73
N ALA A 134 11.63 -3.66 -9.92
CA ALA A 134 11.62 -3.83 -8.46
C ALA A 134 10.98 -2.63 -7.75
N SER A 135 9.70 -2.35 -8.03
CA SER A 135 9.02 -1.18 -7.46
C SER A 135 8.87 -1.20 -5.94
N GLN A 136 8.80 -2.39 -5.35
CA GLN A 136 8.78 -2.58 -3.90
C GLN A 136 10.08 -2.13 -3.23
N GLU A 137 11.23 -2.33 -3.89
CA GLU A 137 12.52 -1.82 -3.42
C GLU A 137 12.55 -0.29 -3.45
N TYR A 138 12.03 0.32 -4.52
CA TYR A 138 11.91 1.78 -4.60
C TYR A 138 11.07 2.34 -3.46
N LEU A 139 9.85 1.82 -3.28
CA LEU A 139 8.98 2.26 -2.18
C LEU A 139 9.68 2.07 -0.83
N SER A 140 10.29 0.90 -0.61
CA SER A 140 11.00 0.58 0.64
C SER A 140 12.13 1.55 0.92
N ASP A 141 12.98 1.86 -0.06
CA ASP A 141 14.07 2.85 0.06
C ASP A 141 13.52 4.23 0.46
N LYS A 142 12.41 4.67 -0.15
CA LYS A 142 11.78 5.95 0.17
C LYS A 142 11.21 5.98 1.58
N ILE A 143 10.60 4.89 2.05
CA ILE A 143 10.09 4.79 3.41
C ILE A 143 11.23 4.74 4.42
N ILE A 144 12.28 3.96 4.16
CA ILE A 144 13.47 3.88 5.01
C ILE A 144 14.12 5.27 5.14
N ALA A 145 14.25 6.03 4.06
CA ALA A 145 14.79 7.38 4.10
C ALA A 145 13.99 8.34 5.01
N LYS A 146 12.70 8.06 5.25
CA LYS A 146 11.79 8.88 6.08
C LYS A 146 11.66 8.41 7.52
N GLN A 147 11.85 7.12 7.76
CA GLN A 147 11.57 6.47 9.06
C GLN A 147 12.82 5.86 9.71
N GLY A 148 13.93 5.79 8.98
CA GLY A 148 15.14 5.06 9.37
C GLY A 148 15.07 3.55 9.11
N ALA A 149 13.88 2.95 9.20
CA ALA A 149 13.64 1.54 8.90
C ALA A 149 12.18 1.30 8.47
N LEU A 150 11.94 0.15 7.84
CA LEU A 150 10.59 -0.37 7.64
C LEU A 150 10.01 -0.86 8.96
N LYS A 151 8.71 -0.61 9.17
CA LYS A 151 7.93 -1.23 10.23
C LYS A 151 7.07 -2.32 9.62
N PHE A 152 7.21 -3.53 10.13
CA PHE A 152 6.53 -4.70 9.57
C PHE A 152 5.30 -5.08 10.38
N TRP A 153 4.32 -5.67 9.70
CA TRP A 153 3.24 -6.39 10.37
C TRP A 153 3.81 -7.59 11.15
N PRO A 154 3.17 -8.02 12.26
CA PRO A 154 3.58 -9.21 12.99
C PRO A 154 3.65 -10.45 12.11
N GLU A 155 4.63 -11.31 12.41
CA GLU A 155 4.82 -12.57 11.70
C GLU A 155 3.54 -13.42 11.75
N GLY A 156 3.14 -13.96 10.60
CA GLY A 156 2.01 -14.85 10.46
C GLY A 156 0.64 -14.17 10.29
N TRP A 157 0.55 -12.84 10.41
CA TRP A 157 -0.67 -12.11 10.06
C TRP A 157 -0.95 -12.15 8.56
N PHE A 158 0.11 -12.13 7.75
CA PHE A 158 0.04 -12.28 6.31
C PHE A 158 0.73 -13.57 5.89
N ARG A 159 0.17 -14.22 4.86
CA ARG A 159 0.69 -15.43 4.26
C ARG A 159 0.65 -15.30 2.74
N SER A 160 1.78 -15.51 2.09
CA SER A 160 1.82 -15.68 0.64
C SER A 160 1.36 -17.08 0.26
N PHE A 161 0.42 -17.17 -0.69
CA PHE A 161 0.01 -18.43 -1.29
C PHE A 161 1.22 -19.21 -1.85
N ARG A 162 2.11 -18.51 -2.58
CA ARG A 162 3.32 -19.11 -3.18
C ARG A 162 4.28 -19.70 -2.16
N PHE A 163 4.51 -19.01 -1.04
CA PHE A 163 5.53 -19.40 -0.06
C PHE A 163 5.01 -20.27 1.09
N HIS A 164 3.70 -20.22 1.39
CA HIS A 164 3.14 -20.88 2.58
C HIS A 164 2.06 -21.91 2.29
N CYS A 165 1.43 -21.85 1.11
CA CYS A 165 0.31 -22.74 0.78
C CYS A 165 0.67 -23.76 -0.31
N LEU A 166 1.65 -23.46 -1.16
CA LEU A 166 2.17 -24.41 -2.12
C LEU A 166 3.17 -25.37 -1.46
N PRO A 167 3.17 -26.66 -1.85
CA PRO A 167 4.09 -27.67 -1.34
C PRO A 167 5.54 -27.49 -1.84
#